data_AF-A0A4Q6AZR3-F1
#
_entry.id   AF-A0A4Q6AZR3-F1
#
_cell.length_a   1.000
_cell.length_b   1.000
_cell.length_c   1.000
_cell.angle_alpha   90.00
_cell.angle_beta   90.00
_cell.angle_gamma   90.00
#
_symmetry.space_group_name_H-M   'P 1'
#
loop_
_entity.id
_entity.type
_entity.pdbx_description
1 polymer ?
#
loop_
_entity_poly.entity_id
_entity_poly.type
_entity_poly.pdbx_seq_one_letter_code
_entity_poly.pdbx_strand_id
1 'polypeptide(L)' 'YNNYRQKGVEFVREPATEAYGTVTVFKDLYGNLWDLIEPNGL' A
#
# COMPACT_ATOMS: atom_id res chain seq x y z
N TYR A 1 -5.63 2.89 -1.72
CA TYR A 1 -5.66 1.50 -2.21
C TYR A 1 -6.52 1.32 -3.48
N ASN A 2 -7.86 1.29 -3.39
CA ASN A 2 -8.74 0.96 -4.53
C ASN A 2 -8.54 1.84 -5.79
N ASN A 3 -8.44 3.15 -5.61
CA ASN A 3 -8.18 4.08 -6.72
C ASN A 3 -6.85 3.78 -7.46
N TYR A 4 -5.84 3.28 -6.76
CA TYR A 4 -4.55 2.95 -7.36
C TYR A 4 -4.63 1.63 -8.13
N ARG A 5 -5.33 0.62 -7.59
CA ARG A 5 -5.62 -0.62 -8.34
C ARG A 5 -6.40 -0.34 -9.61
N GLN A 6 -7.41 0.54 -9.57
CA GLN A 6 -8.17 0.94 -10.76
C GLN A 6 -7.31 1.64 -11.83
N LYS A 7 -6.21 2.27 -11.42
CA LYS A 7 -5.22 2.90 -12.30
C LYS A 7 -4.08 1.96 -12.72
N GLY A 8 -4.17 0.67 -12.37
CA GLY A 8 -3.20 -0.35 -12.78
C GLY A 8 -1.96 -0.47 -11.88
N VAL A 9 -1.95 0.12 -10.68
CA VAL A 9 -0.84 -0.06 -9.73
C VAL A 9 -0.85 -1.50 -9.18
N GLU A 10 0.31 -2.16 -9.26
CA GLU A 10 0.52 -3.52 -8.77
C GLU A 10 0.76 -3.52 -7.25
N PHE A 11 -0.18 -4.08 -6.49
CA PHE A 11 -0.02 -4.34 -5.07
C PHE A 11 0.47 -5.77 -4.85
N VAL A 12 1.56 -5.92 -4.09
CA VAL A 12 2.20 -7.21 -3.79
C VAL A 12 1.73 -7.80 -2.45
N ARG A 13 1.06 -6.98 -1.62
CA ARG A 13 0.49 -7.36 -0.32
C ARG A 13 -0.85 -6.68 -0.13
N GLU A 14 -1.90 -7.43 0.24
CA GLU A 14 -3.17 -6.83 0.66
C GLU A 14 -2.98 -5.96 1.93
N PRO A 15 -3.86 -4.98 2.19
CA PRO A 15 -3.80 -4.18 3.41
C PRO A 15 -3.86 -5.03 4.67
N ALA A 16 -2.98 -4.75 5.62
CA ALA A 16 -2.97 -5.39 6.94
C ALA A 16 -2.73 -4.35 8.05
N THR A 17 -3.32 -4.59 9.21
CA THR A 17 -3.17 -3.74 10.39
C THR A 17 -1.81 -3.99 11.05
N GLU A 18 -1.06 -2.90 11.24
CA GLU A 18 0.20 -2.85 11.98
C GLU A 18 0.04 -1.90 13.19
N ALA A 19 1.00 -1.92 14.12
CA ALA A 19 0.96 -1.08 15.32
C ALA A 19 0.83 0.43 15.02
N TYR A 20 1.30 0.85 13.84
CA TYR A 20 1.39 2.24 13.42
C TYR A 20 0.38 2.64 12.34
N GLY A 21 -0.45 1.72 11.86
CA GLY A 21 -1.43 1.99 10.82
C GLY A 21 -1.84 0.77 10.01
N THR A 22 -2.75 0.97 9.05
CA THR A 22 -3.03 -0.03 8.01
C THR A 22 -2.02 0.13 6.88
N VAL A 23 -1.28 -0.94 6.56
CA VAL A 23 -0.18 -0.92 5.59
C VAL A 23 -0.41 -1.94 4.47
N THR A 24 -0.17 -1.51 3.24
CA THR A 24 -0.13 -2.35 2.02
C THR A 24 1.11 -1.99 1.20
N VAL A 25 1.62 -2.94 0.41
CA VAL A 25 2.86 -2.75 -0.35
C VAL A 25 2.54 -2.77 -1.85
N PHE A 26 3.06 -1.79 -2.58
CA PHE A 26 2.97 -1.75 -4.03
C PHE A 26 4.35 -1.68 -4.70
N LYS A 27 4.38 -2.03 -5.98
CA LYS A 27 5.59 -2.03 -6.81
C LYS A 27 5.56 -0.87 -7.80
N ASP A 28 6.64 -0.10 -7.88
CA ASP A 28 6.79 0.97 -8.88
C ASP A 28 7.25 0.43 -10.26
N LEU A 29 7.38 1.31 -11.25
CA LEU A 29 7.76 0.93 -12.63
C LEU A 29 9.17 0.33 -12.73
N TYR A 30 10.03 0.57 -11.74
CA TYR A 30 11.40 0.06 -11.69
C TYR A 30 11.51 -1.20 -10.83
N GLY A 31 10.42 -1.63 -10.21
CA GLY A 31 10.37 -2.79 -9.34
C GLY A 31 10.69 -2.51 -7.88
N ASN A 32 10.83 -1.25 -7.47
CA ASN A 32 10.98 -0.93 -6.05
C ASN A 32 9.66 -1.15 -5.32
N LEU A 33 9.76 -1.58 -4.07
CA LEU A 33 8.61 -1.82 -3.20
C LEU A 33 8.42 -0.62 -2.25
N TRP A 34 7.17 -0.18 -2.14
CA TRP A 34 6.80 0.97 -1.33
C TRP A 34 5.61 0.64 -0.42
N ASP A 35 5.71 1.06 0.83
CA ASP A 35 4.60 1.02 1.78
C ASP A 35 3.64 2.18 1.51
N LEU A 36 2.36 1.85 1.38
CA LEU A 36 1.26 2.79 1.49
C LEU A 36 0.63 2.60 2.87
N ILE A 37 0.69 3.65 3.69
CA ILE A 37 0.23 3.64 5.07
C ILE A 37 -0.99 4.57 5.25
N GLU A 38 -2.00 4.06 5.93
CA GLU A 38 -3.02 4.87 6.61
C GLU A 38 -2.69 4.85 8.12
N PRO A 39 -2.16 5.95 8.69
CA PRO A 39 -1.80 5.99 10.10
C PRO A 39 -3.01 5.74 10.99
N ASN A 40 -2.81 5.02 12.09
CA ASN A 40 -3.80 4.99 13.17
C ASN A 40 -4.00 6.44 13.62
N GLY A 41 -5.25 6.91 13.69
CA GLY A 41 -5.58 8.30 14.00
C GLY A 41 -4.79 8.83 15.21
N LEU A 42 -4.28 10.06 15.09
CA LEU A 42 -3.69 10.81 16.21
C LEU A 42 -4.73 11.06 17.30
#